data_AF-B1I4V3-F1
#
_entry.id   AF-B1I4V3-F1
#
_cell.length_a   1.000
_cell.length_b   1.000
_cell.length_c   1.000
_cell.angle_alpha   90.00
_cell.angle_beta   90.00
_cell.angle_gamma   90.00
#
_symmetry.space_group_name_H-M   'P 1'
#
loop_
_entity.id
_entity.type
_entity.pdbx_description
1 polymer ?
#
loop_
_entity_poly.entity_id
_entity_poly.type
_entity_poly.pdbx_seq_one_letter_code
_entity_poly.pdbx_strand_id
1 'polypeptide(L)'
;MPRKELPEFKGDEIPEFTSEEEVAEFFDRYSFAEAMEKGLFEPDEVELAPELAAKIAERSKTKRVTLRLRVSQIEAAKRIAKEKDIPYQTLLRSWIAEAIRREQEKRA
;
A
#
# COMPACT_ATOMS: atom_id res chain seq x y z
N MET A 1 -23.45 -5.49 40.87
CA MET A 1 -22.02 -5.18 40.70
C MET A 1 -21.90 -3.67 40.51
N PRO A 2 -21.14 -2.95 41.34
CA PRO A 2 -20.98 -1.51 41.17
C PRO A 2 -20.14 -1.24 39.90
N ARG A 3 -20.61 -0.36 39.01
CA ARG A 3 -19.84 0.13 37.87
C ARG A 3 -18.67 0.95 38.43
N LYS A 4 -17.44 0.47 38.24
CA LYS A 4 -16.25 1.31 38.46
C LYS A 4 -16.26 2.38 37.37
N GLU A 5 -16.18 3.63 37.78
CA GLU A 5 -15.96 4.75 36.86
C GLU A 5 -14.66 4.50 36.11
N LEU A 6 -14.73 4.54 34.78
CA LEU A 6 -13.56 4.38 33.93
C LEU A 6 -12.58 5.52 34.24
N PRO A 7 -11.29 5.22 34.48
CA PRO A 7 -10.31 6.24 34.84
C PRO A 7 -10.25 7.34 33.78
N GLU A 8 -10.16 8.60 34.21
CA GLU A 8 -9.93 9.73 33.32
C GLU A 8 -8.62 9.51 32.55
N PHE A 9 -8.70 9.38 31.24
CA PHE A 9 -7.52 9.27 30.39
C PHE A 9 -6.86 10.65 30.30
N LYS A 10 -5.78 10.84 31.08
CA LYS A 10 -5.00 12.07 31.09
C LYS A 10 -4.03 12.21 29.91
N GLY A 11 -3.97 11.20 29.04
CA GLY A 11 -3.16 11.24 27.81
C GLY A 11 -1.73 10.74 27.96
N ASP A 12 -1.33 10.24 29.14
CA ASP A 12 0.05 9.86 29.42
C ASP A 12 0.28 8.33 29.36
N GLU A 13 -0.71 7.50 29.68
CA GLU A 13 -0.60 6.02 29.65
C GLU A 13 -1.94 5.35 29.29
N ILE A 14 -1.90 4.22 28.55
CA ILE A 14 -3.09 3.39 28.27
C ILE A 14 -3.45 2.58 29.53
N PRO A 15 -4.71 2.62 30.01
CA PRO A 15 -5.10 1.84 31.19
C PRO A 15 -5.01 0.32 30.97
N GLU A 16 -4.72 -0.44 32.03
CA GLU A 16 -4.92 -1.89 32.01
C GLU A 16 -6.43 -2.21 32.00
N PHE A 17 -6.89 -2.84 30.93
CA PHE A 17 -8.30 -3.23 30.78
C PHE A 17 -8.53 -4.64 31.35
N THR A 18 -9.61 -4.80 32.10
CA THR A 18 -9.97 -6.11 32.68
C THR A 18 -10.91 -6.90 31.75
N SER A 19 -11.52 -6.25 30.75
CA SER A 19 -12.40 -6.87 29.77
C SER A 19 -12.36 -6.18 28.40
N GLU A 20 -12.75 -6.90 27.35
CA GLU A 20 -12.90 -6.35 25.99
C GLU A 20 -13.98 -5.26 25.91
N GLU A 21 -14.99 -5.30 26.79
CA GLU A 21 -16.06 -4.30 26.88
C GLU A 21 -15.51 -2.94 27.36
N GLU A 22 -14.60 -2.94 28.34
CA GLU A 22 -13.90 -1.74 28.81
C GLU A 22 -12.99 -1.15 27.72
N VAL A 23 -12.36 -2.00 26.90
CA VAL A 23 -11.55 -1.58 25.75
C VAL A 23 -12.42 -0.85 24.72
N ALA A 24 -13.59 -1.42 24.39
CA ALA A 24 -14.52 -0.81 23.44
C ALA A 24 -15.03 0.55 23.94
N GLU A 25 -15.47 0.64 25.21
CA GLU A 25 -15.92 1.90 25.82
C GLU A 25 -14.81 2.95 25.95
N PHE A 26 -13.56 2.52 26.07
CA PHE A 26 -12.40 3.41 26.05
C PHE A 26 -12.16 3.98 24.65
N PHE A 27 -12.09 3.14 23.61
CA PHE A 27 -11.83 3.59 22.23
C PHE A 27 -13.02 4.29 21.56
N ASP A 28 -14.24 4.09 22.06
CA ASP A 28 -15.42 4.88 21.66
C ASP A 28 -15.33 6.32 22.20
N ARG A 29 -14.71 6.52 23.37
CA ARG A 29 -14.52 7.83 24.00
C ARG A 29 -13.20 8.52 23.65
N TYR A 30 -12.13 7.75 23.44
CA TYR A 30 -10.79 8.23 23.13
C TYR A 30 -10.31 7.60 21.83
N SER A 31 -10.23 8.41 20.78
CA SER A 31 -9.87 7.93 19.43
C SER A 31 -8.49 7.26 19.43
N PHE A 32 -8.40 6.10 18.80
CA PHE A 32 -7.13 5.41 18.56
C PHE A 32 -6.08 6.32 17.88
N ALA A 33 -6.53 7.18 16.96
CA ALA A 33 -5.63 8.12 16.28
C ALA A 33 -5.00 9.15 17.24
N GLU A 34 -5.75 9.62 18.24
CA GLU A 34 -5.26 10.56 19.24
C GLU A 34 -4.23 9.89 20.18
N ALA A 35 -4.47 8.62 20.53
CA ALA A 35 -3.51 7.83 21.31
C ALA A 35 -2.22 7.53 20.51
N MET A 36 -2.32 7.28 19.20
CA MET A 36 -1.14 7.13 18.32
C MET A 36 -0.34 8.44 18.18
N GLU A 37 -1.01 9.58 18.02
CA GLU A 37 -0.33 10.89 17.89
C GLU A 37 0.42 11.29 19.15
N LYS A 38 -0.12 10.95 20.32
CA LYS A 38 0.53 11.15 21.63
C LYS A 38 1.64 10.13 21.93
N GLY A 39 1.87 9.16 21.05
CA GLY A 39 2.97 8.20 21.18
C GLY A 39 2.75 7.15 22.27
N LEU A 40 1.50 6.89 22.66
CA LEU A 40 1.16 5.89 23.68
C LEU A 40 1.33 4.44 23.20
N PHE A 41 1.49 4.25 21.90
CA PHE A 41 1.88 2.99 21.30
C PHE A 41 3.31 3.13 20.82
N GLU A 42 4.23 2.40 21.44
CA GLU A 42 5.53 2.17 20.83
C GLU A 42 5.32 1.29 19.60
N PRO A 43 5.73 1.72 18.40
CA PRO A 43 5.62 0.88 17.23
C PRO A 43 6.55 -0.32 17.44
N ASP A 44 5.99 -1.51 17.53
CA ASP A 44 6.77 -2.73 17.47
C ASP A 44 7.61 -2.73 16.18
N GLU A 45 8.90 -3.05 16.30
CA GLU A 45 9.72 -3.33 15.13
C GLU A 45 9.21 -4.61 14.49
N VAL A 46 8.31 -4.46 13.51
CA VAL A 46 7.78 -5.58 12.76
C VAL A 46 8.83 -6.06 11.77
N GLU A 47 9.47 -7.19 12.07
CA GLU A 47 10.31 -7.89 11.10
C GLU A 47 9.43 -8.44 9.96
N LEU A 48 9.57 -7.86 8.77
CA LEU A 48 8.88 -8.35 7.58
C LEU A 48 9.47 -9.71 7.19
N ALA A 49 8.58 -10.67 6.91
CA ALA A 49 9.00 -11.93 6.32
C ALA A 49 9.87 -11.69 5.08
N PRO A 50 10.98 -12.43 4.87
CA PRO A 50 11.92 -12.17 3.78
C PRO A 50 11.27 -12.11 2.40
N GLU A 51 10.25 -12.94 2.15
CA GLU A 51 9.49 -12.96 0.90
C GLU A 51 8.69 -11.66 0.67
N LEU A 52 8.10 -11.11 1.73
CA LEU A 52 7.34 -9.87 1.67
C LEU A 52 8.28 -8.68 1.42
N ALA A 53 9.42 -8.65 2.12
CA ALA A 53 10.45 -7.64 1.90
C ALA A 53 10.97 -7.65 0.45
N ALA A 54 11.26 -8.84 -0.10
CA ALA A 54 11.69 -9.00 -1.49
C ALA A 54 10.63 -8.50 -2.48
N LYS A 55 9.35 -8.83 -2.27
CA LYS A 55 8.23 -8.40 -3.12
C LYS A 55 8.04 -6.88 -3.10
N ILE A 56 8.19 -6.25 -1.94
CA ILE A 56 8.14 -4.78 -1.80
C ILE A 56 9.31 -4.15 -2.55
N ALA A 57 10.53 -4.66 -2.36
CA ALA A 57 11.73 -4.18 -3.03
C ALA A 57 11.68 -4.37 -4.56
N GLU A 58 11.03 -5.42 -5.06
CA GLU A 58 10.86 -5.60 -6.50
C GLU A 58 9.86 -4.58 -7.08
N ARG A 59 8.75 -4.34 -6.39
CA ARG A 59 7.75 -3.35 -6.82
C ARG A 59 8.31 -1.94 -6.81
N SER A 60 9.18 -1.59 -5.86
CA SER A 60 9.80 -0.27 -5.76
C SER A 60 10.75 0.07 -6.91
N LYS A 61 11.22 -0.93 -7.68
CA LYS A 61 11.99 -0.72 -8.91
C LYS A 61 11.16 -0.13 -10.06
N THR A 62 9.84 -0.07 -9.93
CA THR A 62 8.94 0.48 -10.94
C THR A 62 8.42 1.85 -10.51
N LYS A 63 8.34 2.78 -11.47
CA LYS A 63 7.72 4.11 -11.27
C LYS A 63 6.47 4.22 -12.14
N ARG A 64 5.39 4.79 -11.59
CA ARG A 64 4.19 5.11 -12.35
C ARG A 64 4.46 6.31 -13.25
N VAL A 65 3.99 6.22 -14.50
CA VAL A 65 4.06 7.31 -15.47
C VAL A 65 2.68 7.51 -16.09
N THR A 66 2.32 8.77 -16.33
CA THR A 66 1.09 9.14 -17.03
C THR A 66 1.46 9.70 -18.40
N LEU A 67 1.01 9.06 -19.47
CA LEU A 67 1.28 9.45 -20.85
C LEU A 67 -0.04 9.61 -21.61
N ARG A 68 -0.17 10.70 -22.37
CA ARG A 68 -1.29 10.86 -23.32
C ARG A 68 -0.97 10.11 -24.61
N LEU A 69 -1.85 9.19 -24.99
CA LEU A 69 -1.81 8.46 -26.25
C LEU A 69 -3.05 8.82 -27.07
N ARG A 70 -2.95 8.68 -28.40
CA ARG A 70 -4.14 8.82 -29.25
C ARG A 70 -5.11 7.68 -28.94
N VAL A 71 -6.41 7.96 -28.98
CA VAL A 71 -7.46 6.95 -28.77
C VAL A 71 -7.27 5.74 -29.69
N SER A 72 -6.98 6.00 -30.97
CA SER A 72 -6.73 4.95 -31.97
C SER A 72 -5.55 4.02 -31.62
N GLN A 73 -4.51 4.55 -30.97
CA GLN A 73 -3.37 3.74 -30.51
C GLN A 73 -3.75 2.85 -29.34
N ILE A 74 -4.53 3.37 -28.40
CA ILE A 74 -5.03 2.59 -27.25
C ILE A 74 -5.93 1.46 -27.73
N GLU A 75 -6.85 1.74 -28.65
CA GLU A 75 -7.75 0.73 -29.21
C GLU A 75 -7.01 -0.34 -30.01
N ALA A 76 -6.03 0.05 -30.83
CA ALA A 76 -5.19 -0.90 -31.56
C ALA A 76 -4.42 -1.81 -30.60
N ALA A 77 -3.80 -1.25 -29.56
CA ALA A 77 -3.10 -2.03 -28.54
C ALA A 77 -4.02 -3.02 -27.83
N LYS A 78 -5.25 -2.62 -27.49
CA LYS A 78 -6.25 -3.50 -26.87
C LYS A 78 -6.65 -4.66 -27.78
N ARG A 79 -6.85 -4.43 -29.08
CA ARG A 79 -7.18 -5.49 -30.04
C ARG A 79 -6.05 -6.51 -30.16
N ILE A 80 -4.82 -6.04 -30.36
CA ILE A 80 -3.64 -6.90 -30.48
C ILE A 80 -3.40 -7.68 -29.18
N ALA A 81 -3.60 -7.05 -28.03
CA ALA A 81 -3.44 -7.70 -26.73
C ALA A 81 -4.47 -8.83 -26.52
N LYS A 82 -5.72 -8.61 -26.95
CA LYS A 82 -6.77 -9.63 -26.93
C LYS A 82 -6.42 -10.83 -27.83
N GLU A 83 -5.92 -10.59 -29.04
CA GLU A 83 -5.48 -11.65 -29.96
C GLU A 83 -4.31 -12.47 -29.39
N LYS A 84 -3.45 -11.84 -28.59
CA LYS A 84 -2.31 -12.46 -27.91
C LYS A 84 -2.63 -13.04 -26.54
N ASP A 85 -3.88 -12.94 -26.10
CA ASP A 85 -4.34 -13.34 -24.76
C ASP A 85 -3.49 -12.79 -23.60
N ILE A 86 -3.13 -11.50 -23.68
CA ILE A 86 -2.38 -10.80 -22.64
C ILE A 86 -3.00 -9.44 -22.29
N PRO A 87 -2.77 -8.90 -21.08
CA PRO A 87 -3.20 -7.54 -20.76
C PRO A 87 -2.53 -6.49 -21.65
N TYR A 88 -3.29 -5.51 -22.14
CA TYR A 88 -2.76 -4.47 -23.04
C TYR A 88 -1.62 -3.65 -22.41
N GLN A 89 -1.62 -3.48 -21.08
CA GLN A 89 -0.53 -2.81 -20.37
C GLN A 89 0.77 -3.63 -20.42
N THR A 90 0.68 -4.96 -20.38
CA THR A 90 1.83 -5.87 -20.54
C THR A 90 2.38 -5.77 -21.96
N LEU A 91 1.51 -5.77 -22.97
CA LEU A 91 1.89 -5.59 -24.37
C LEU A 91 2.62 -4.25 -24.59
N LEU A 92 2.05 -3.14 -24.09
CA LEU A 92 2.67 -1.82 -24.18
C LEU A 92 4.05 -1.79 -23.52
N ARG A 93 4.21 -2.43 -22.35
CA ARG A 93 5.50 -2.50 -21.65
C ARG A 93 6.55 -3.27 -22.46
N SER A 94 6.15 -4.37 -23.11
CA SER A 94 7.01 -5.14 -24.01
C SER A 94 7.48 -4.33 -25.21
N TRP A 95 6.56 -3.60 -25.87
CA TRP A 95 6.93 -2.73 -26.99
C TRP A 95 7.88 -1.60 -26.60
N ILE A 96 7.69 -1.01 -25.42
CA ILE A 96 8.61 0.03 -24.90
C ILE A 96 10.02 -0.56 -24.72
N ALA A 97 10.13 -1.74 -24.09
CA ALA A 97 11.41 -2.39 -23.87
C ALA A 97 12.11 -2.76 -25.20
N GLU A 98 11.35 -3.30 -26.16
CA GLU A 98 11.87 -3.64 -27.49
C GLU A 98 12.34 -2.41 -28.26
N ALA A 99 11.57 -1.32 -28.24
CA ALA A 99 11.94 -0.08 -28.92
C ALA A 99 13.22 0.53 -28.33
N ILE A 100 13.36 0.53 -26.99
CA ILE A 100 14.59 1.00 -26.32
C ILE A 100 15.78 0.15 -26.74
N ARG A 101 15.67 -1.18 -26.66
CA ARG A 101 16.76 -2.10 -27.06
C ARG A 101 17.19 -1.85 -28.51
N ARG A 102 16.22 -1.79 -29.43
CA ARG A 102 16.47 -1.54 -30.85
C ARG A 102 17.17 -0.20 -31.10
N GLU A 103 16.82 0.83 -30.33
CA GLU A 103 17.45 2.16 -30.46
C GLU A 103 18.86 2.18 -29.88
N GLN A 104 19.13 1.40 -28.82
CA GLN A 104 20.48 1.23 -28.28
C GLN A 104 21.39 0.47 -29.24
N GLU A 105 20.90 -0.60 -29.86
CA GLU A 105 21.65 -1.40 -30.84
C GLU A 105 22.04 -0.58 -32.09
N LYS A 106 21.20 0.37 -32.52
CA LYS A 106 21.50 1.24 -33.66
C LYS A 106 22.57 2.31 -33.36
N ARG A 107 22.83 2.60 -32.10
CA ARG A 107 23.75 3.65 -31.65
C ARG A 107 25.13 3.13 -31.25
N ALA A 108 25.28 1.81 -31.17
CA ALA A 108 26.55 1.11 -30.96
C ALA A 108 27.24 0.86 -32.31
#